data_AF-A0A6J4MT60-F1
#
_entry.id   AF-A0A6J4MT60-F1
#
_cell.length_a   1.000
_cell.length_b   1.000
_cell.length_c   1.000
_cell.angle_alpha   90.00
_cell.angle_beta   90.00
_cell.angle_gamma   90.00
#
_symmetry.space_group_name_H-M   'P 1'
#
loop_
_entity.id
_entity.type
_entity.pdbx_description
1 polymer ?
#
loop_
_entity_poly.entity_id
_entity_poly.type
_entity_poly.pdbx_seq_one_letter_code
_entity_poly.pdbx_strand_id
1 'polypeptide(L)'
;MAKKSFPAEGESFPWWVGNTILANLCGSLLGSHVAHAGFIVLWAGAYSLFELSCFNPELPMYAQGLILLSNLARLGLGVGAGGKIVDTYPYFAVGAMHLITSAFLGFGGIFHSLKWSATLEERTSFYGYKWEDADKMTTILGIHLVWLGAGAFFLVAKAIDFGGL
;
A
#
# COMPACT_ATOMS: atom_id res chain seq x y z
N MET A 1 -5.21 17.92 32.07
CA MET A 1 -5.69 16.56 31.73
C MET A 1 -6.07 16.56 30.26
N ALA A 2 -5.43 15.73 29.43
CA ALA A 2 -5.85 15.55 28.05
C ALA A 2 -7.29 14.99 28.06
N LYS A 3 -8.22 15.69 27.42
CA LYS A 3 -9.60 15.23 27.25
C LYS A 3 -9.51 13.91 26.48
N LYS A 4 -9.93 12.79 27.08
CA LYS A 4 -9.98 11.50 26.36
C LYS A 4 -10.82 11.71 25.11
N SER A 5 -10.28 11.39 23.94
CA SER A 5 -10.93 11.51 22.63
C SER A 5 -12.00 10.45 22.38
N PHE A 6 -12.49 9.80 23.44
CA PHE A 6 -13.40 8.67 23.39
C PHE A 6 -14.70 9.02 24.12
N PRO A 7 -15.87 8.61 23.60
CA PRO A 7 -17.15 8.81 24.22
C PRO A 7 -17.17 8.18 25.62
N ALA A 8 -17.98 8.74 26.51
CA ALA A 8 -18.17 8.18 27.83
C ALA A 8 -18.79 6.77 27.73
N GLU A 9 -18.64 5.96 28.78
CA GLU A 9 -19.30 4.65 28.86
C GLU A 9 -20.81 4.79 28.60
N GLY A 10 -21.32 4.11 27.56
CA GLY A 10 -22.72 4.15 27.16
C GLY A 10 -23.05 5.08 25.98
N GLU A 11 -22.12 5.88 25.50
CA GLU A 11 -22.28 6.70 24.29
C GLU A 11 -21.70 5.98 23.04
N SER A 12 -22.49 5.91 21.97
CA SER A 12 -22.04 5.36 20.68
C SER A 12 -21.50 6.45 19.77
N PHE A 13 -20.47 6.12 19.01
CA PHE A 13 -20.01 7.01 17.94
C PHE A 13 -21.07 7.12 16.84
N PRO A 14 -21.38 8.32 16.33
CA PRO A 14 -22.17 8.48 15.13
C PRO A 14 -21.57 7.72 13.94
N TRP A 15 -22.42 7.23 13.02
CA TRP A 15 -21.95 6.38 11.90
C TRP A 15 -20.90 7.04 11.01
N TRP A 16 -20.92 8.38 10.85
CA TRP A 16 -19.97 9.14 10.03
C TRP A 16 -18.56 9.21 10.64
N VAL A 17 -18.38 8.87 11.92
CA VAL A 17 -17.09 8.63 12.59
C VAL A 17 -16.88 7.15 12.91
N GLY A 18 -17.59 6.23 12.24
CA GLY A 18 -17.61 4.80 12.57
C GLY A 18 -16.21 4.15 12.68
N ASN A 19 -15.23 4.61 11.91
CA ASN A 19 -13.86 4.08 11.98
C ASN A 19 -13.16 4.34 13.32
N THR A 20 -13.60 5.34 14.09
CA THR A 20 -13.05 5.62 15.44
C THR A 20 -13.26 4.47 16.43
N ILE A 21 -14.29 3.64 16.20
CA ILE A 21 -14.54 2.42 16.99
C ILE A 21 -13.37 1.44 16.89
N LEU A 22 -12.70 1.40 15.73
CA LEU A 22 -11.60 0.48 15.47
C LEU A 22 -10.33 0.78 16.28
N ALA A 23 -10.23 1.97 16.88
CA ALA A 23 -9.06 2.36 17.67
C ALA A 23 -8.77 1.38 18.82
N ASN A 24 -9.79 0.76 19.40
CA ASN A 24 -9.63 -0.22 20.48
C ASN A 24 -9.74 -1.69 19.99
N LEU A 25 -9.83 -1.90 18.67
CA LEU A 25 -10.00 -3.22 18.05
C LEU A 25 -8.81 -3.50 17.13
N CYS A 26 -7.65 -3.80 17.70
CA CYS A 26 -6.38 -3.86 16.95
C CYS A 26 -6.40 -4.90 15.80
N GLY A 27 -7.17 -5.98 15.92
CA GLY A 27 -7.32 -7.00 14.88
C GLY A 27 -8.18 -6.54 13.70
N SER A 28 -9.32 -5.91 13.98
CA SER A 28 -10.15 -5.30 12.95
C SER A 28 -9.48 -4.08 12.32
N LEU A 29 -8.72 -3.31 13.10
CA LEU A 29 -7.91 -2.18 12.62
C LEU A 29 -6.82 -2.67 11.66
N LEU A 30 -6.12 -3.76 11.99
CA LEU A 30 -5.18 -4.42 11.07
C LEU A 30 -5.88 -4.79 9.75
N GLY A 31 -7.05 -5.43 9.83
CA GLY A 31 -7.84 -5.78 8.65
C GLY A 31 -8.18 -4.57 7.77
N SER A 32 -8.60 -3.45 8.37
CA SER A 32 -8.89 -2.22 7.64
C SER A 32 -7.67 -1.63 6.94
N HIS A 33 -6.50 -1.64 7.59
CA HIS A 33 -5.24 -1.14 7.01
C HIS A 33 -4.76 -2.01 5.86
N VAL A 34 -4.82 -3.34 6.02
CA VAL A 34 -4.42 -4.29 4.97
C VAL A 34 -5.38 -4.22 3.78
N ALA A 35 -6.69 -4.09 4.01
CA ALA A 35 -7.67 -3.87 2.94
C ALA A 35 -7.41 -2.55 2.20
N HIS A 36 -7.12 -1.48 2.93
CA HIS A 36 -6.78 -0.18 2.34
C HIS A 36 -5.49 -0.23 1.51
N ALA A 37 -4.45 -0.91 2.01
CA ALA A 37 -3.25 -1.18 1.23
C ALA A 37 -3.58 -1.97 -0.05
N GLY A 38 -4.50 -2.93 0.03
CA GLY A 38 -5.06 -3.63 -1.13
C GLY A 38 -5.66 -2.69 -2.16
N PHE A 39 -6.42 -1.67 -1.75
CA PHE A 39 -6.96 -0.66 -2.67
C PHE A 39 -5.89 0.19 -3.36
N ILE A 40 -4.84 0.59 -2.63
CA ILE A 40 -3.71 1.34 -3.21
C ILE A 40 -3.03 0.51 -4.31
N VAL A 41 -2.74 -0.76 -3.99
CA VAL A 41 -2.06 -1.68 -4.92
C VAL A 41 -2.98 -2.05 -6.10
N LEU A 42 -4.28 -2.22 -5.86
CA LEU A 42 -5.29 -2.44 -6.91
C LEU A 42 -5.32 -1.27 -7.88
N TRP A 43 -5.36 -0.04 -7.37
CA TRP A 43 -5.33 1.16 -8.20
C TRP A 43 -4.06 1.23 -9.03
N ALA A 44 -2.89 1.02 -8.41
CA ALA A 44 -1.62 1.03 -9.13
C ALA A 44 -1.59 0.00 -10.28
N GLY A 45 -2.09 -1.21 -10.05
CA GLY A 45 -2.15 -2.27 -11.06
C GLY A 45 -3.16 -2.00 -12.17
N ALA A 46 -4.42 -1.78 -11.79
CA ALA A 46 -5.52 -1.57 -12.72
C ALA A 46 -5.31 -0.32 -13.58
N TYR A 47 -4.86 0.79 -12.97
CA TYR A 47 -4.65 2.04 -13.69
C TYR A 47 -3.41 2.00 -14.60
N SER A 48 -2.37 1.23 -14.23
CA SER A 48 -1.22 1.00 -15.14
C SER A 48 -1.64 0.21 -16.39
N LEU A 49 -2.49 -0.83 -16.21
CA LEU A 49 -3.03 -1.60 -17.33
C LEU A 49 -4.00 -0.79 -18.18
N PHE A 50 -4.80 0.08 -17.56
CA PHE A 50 -5.66 1.04 -18.25
C PHE A 50 -4.84 2.01 -19.10
N GLU A 51 -3.85 2.68 -18.51
CA GLU A 51 -2.94 3.57 -19.23
C GLU A 51 -2.26 2.85 -20.40
N LEU A 52 -1.80 1.62 -20.19
CA LEU A 52 -1.18 0.82 -21.24
C LEU A 52 -2.16 0.48 -22.37
N SER A 53 -3.43 0.21 -22.06
CA SER A 53 -4.45 -0.08 -23.07
C SER A 53 -4.78 1.12 -23.97
N CYS A 54 -4.55 2.33 -23.49
CA CYS A 54 -4.77 3.58 -24.22
C CYS A 54 -3.46 4.19 -24.76
N PHE A 55 -2.31 3.58 -24.50
CA PHE A 55 -1.01 4.13 -24.84
C PHE A 55 -0.75 4.10 -26.35
N ASN A 56 -0.43 5.26 -26.92
CA ASN A 56 0.04 5.42 -28.29
C ASN A 56 1.55 5.75 -28.29
N PRO A 57 2.42 4.85 -28.79
CA PRO A 57 3.87 5.08 -28.82
C PRO A 57 4.31 6.16 -29.82
N GLU A 58 3.45 6.55 -30.77
CA GLU A 58 3.74 7.62 -31.74
C GLU A 58 3.57 9.03 -31.14
N LEU A 59 2.93 9.14 -29.97
CA LEU A 59 2.71 10.40 -29.28
C LEU A 59 3.60 10.50 -28.02
N PRO A 60 4.05 11.71 -27.65
CA PRO A 60 4.76 11.92 -26.39
C PRO A 60 3.89 11.52 -25.18
N MET A 61 4.51 10.92 -24.16
CA MET A 61 3.78 10.46 -22.95
C MET A 61 3.04 11.58 -22.23
N TYR A 62 3.62 12.78 -22.16
CA TYR A 62 3.03 13.93 -21.48
C TYR A 62 1.74 14.43 -22.13
N ALA A 63 1.48 14.09 -23.40
CA ALA A 63 0.31 14.53 -24.15
C ALA A 63 -0.89 13.58 -24.00
N GLN A 64 -0.72 12.44 -23.31
CA GLN A 64 -1.70 11.35 -23.25
C GLN A 64 -2.34 11.18 -21.86
N GLY A 65 -2.03 12.08 -20.90
CA GLY A 65 -2.57 12.00 -19.54
C GLY A 65 -2.01 10.85 -18.70
N LEU A 66 -0.81 10.35 -19.03
CA LEU A 66 -0.17 9.22 -18.35
C LEU A 66 0.52 9.66 -17.06
N ILE A 67 0.09 9.11 -15.93
CA ILE A 67 0.66 9.40 -14.61
C ILE A 67 1.46 8.21 -14.05
N LEU A 68 1.15 6.97 -14.42
CA LEU A 68 1.84 5.79 -13.92
C LEU A 68 2.94 5.32 -14.86
N LEU A 69 2.64 5.17 -16.16
CA LEU A 69 3.63 4.73 -17.14
C LEU A 69 4.84 5.69 -17.18
N SER A 70 4.62 6.99 -17.01
CA SER A 70 5.69 7.98 -16.96
C SER A 70 6.61 7.79 -15.74
N ASN A 71 6.09 7.32 -14.62
CA ASN A 71 6.91 6.95 -13.46
C ASN A 71 7.69 5.64 -13.69
N LEU A 72 7.12 4.66 -14.39
CA LEU A 72 7.84 3.43 -14.77
C LEU A 72 8.96 3.71 -15.78
N ALA A 73 8.71 4.60 -16.74
CA ALA A 73 9.71 5.05 -17.70
C ALA A 73 10.90 5.74 -17.01
N ARG A 74 10.67 6.52 -15.94
CA ARG A 74 11.73 7.14 -15.12
C ARG A 74 12.60 6.13 -14.37
N LEU A 75 12.15 4.88 -14.24
CA LEU A 75 12.94 3.77 -13.68
C LEU A 75 13.70 3.01 -14.79
N GLY A 76 13.76 3.55 -16.01
CA GLY A 76 14.42 2.93 -17.15
C GLY A 76 13.66 1.72 -17.73
N LEU A 77 12.41 1.48 -17.32
CA LEU A 77 11.66 0.33 -17.81
C LEU A 77 11.10 0.62 -19.20
N GLY A 78 11.46 -0.20 -20.19
CA GLY A 78 10.91 -0.11 -21.55
C GLY A 78 11.40 1.10 -22.36
N VAL A 79 12.35 1.87 -21.83
CA VAL A 79 12.85 3.11 -22.44
C VAL A 79 14.18 2.86 -23.15
N GLY A 80 14.30 3.36 -24.37
CA GLY A 80 15.54 3.40 -25.16
C GLY A 80 16.14 4.80 -25.25
N ALA A 81 17.06 4.99 -26.19
CA ALA A 81 17.74 6.27 -26.40
C ALA A 81 16.75 7.43 -26.65
N GLY A 82 17.02 8.58 -26.04
CA GLY A 82 16.19 9.78 -26.21
C GLY A 82 14.81 9.71 -25.56
N GLY A 83 14.56 8.75 -24.67
CA GLY A 83 13.26 8.61 -24.00
C GLY A 83 12.20 7.89 -24.83
N LYS A 84 12.59 7.27 -25.95
CA LYS A 84 11.66 6.51 -26.80
C LYS A 84 11.25 5.22 -26.10
N ILE A 85 9.95 4.93 -26.06
CA ILE A 85 9.45 3.65 -25.54
C ILE A 85 9.68 2.57 -26.60
N VAL A 86 10.49 1.56 -26.27
CA VAL A 86 10.89 0.47 -27.17
C VAL A 86 10.26 -0.87 -26.80
N ASP A 87 9.85 -1.04 -25.54
CA ASP A 87 9.20 -2.26 -25.05
C ASP A 87 8.17 -1.91 -23.98
N THR A 88 6.93 -2.36 -24.15
CA THR A 88 5.83 -2.11 -23.21
C THR A 88 5.57 -3.29 -22.28
N TYR A 89 6.22 -4.43 -22.48
CA TYR A 89 6.05 -5.62 -21.64
C TYR A 89 6.37 -5.35 -20.15
N PRO A 90 7.43 -4.60 -19.78
CA PRO A 90 7.68 -4.27 -18.38
C PRO A 90 6.51 -3.53 -17.71
N TYR A 91 5.81 -2.67 -18.44
CA TYR A 91 4.64 -1.96 -17.93
C TYR A 91 3.47 -2.90 -17.67
N PHE A 92 3.23 -3.84 -18.60
CA PHE A 92 2.24 -4.89 -18.41
C PHE A 92 2.58 -5.76 -17.19
N ALA A 93 3.83 -6.20 -17.05
CA ALA A 93 4.27 -7.04 -15.96
C ALA A 93 4.08 -6.36 -14.59
N VAL A 94 4.46 -5.07 -14.49
CA VAL A 94 4.24 -4.28 -13.26
C VAL A 94 2.76 -4.14 -12.96
N GLY A 95 1.93 -3.80 -13.95
CA GLY A 95 0.48 -3.65 -13.78
C GLY A 95 -0.19 -4.95 -13.34
N ALA A 96 0.13 -6.07 -14.00
CA ALA A 96 -0.39 -7.39 -13.66
C ALA A 96 0.05 -7.86 -12.27
N MET A 97 1.31 -7.65 -11.90
CA MET A 97 1.82 -8.01 -10.58
C MET A 97 1.12 -7.25 -9.45
N HIS A 98 0.91 -5.94 -9.61
CA HIS A 98 0.14 -5.14 -8.65
C HIS A 98 -1.33 -5.61 -8.59
N LEU A 99 -1.96 -5.87 -9.74
CA LEU A 99 -3.34 -6.35 -9.77
C LEU A 99 -3.50 -7.68 -9.01
N ILE A 100 -2.62 -8.65 -9.25
CA ILE A 100 -2.66 -9.96 -8.58
C ILE A 100 -2.37 -9.82 -7.07
N THR A 101 -1.33 -9.09 -6.69
CA THR A 101 -0.97 -8.90 -5.27
C THR A 101 -2.06 -8.17 -4.48
N SER A 102 -2.80 -7.26 -5.12
CA SER A 102 -3.94 -6.58 -4.50
C SER A 102 -5.04 -7.55 -4.05
N ALA A 103 -5.26 -8.66 -4.77
CA ALA A 103 -6.26 -9.66 -4.41
C ALA A 103 -5.88 -10.38 -3.10
N PHE A 104 -4.59 -10.69 -2.91
CA PHE A 104 -4.11 -11.29 -1.66
C PHE A 104 -4.21 -10.33 -0.48
N LEU A 105 -3.85 -9.06 -0.67
CA LEU A 105 -4.02 -8.03 0.35
C LEU A 105 -5.50 -7.82 0.69
N GLY A 106 -6.37 -7.72 -0.32
CA GLY A 106 -7.81 -7.60 -0.13
C GLY A 106 -8.40 -8.78 0.65
N PHE A 107 -8.00 -10.01 0.32
CA PHE A 107 -8.43 -11.20 1.05
C PHE A 107 -7.95 -11.18 2.50
N GLY A 108 -6.67 -10.87 2.75
CA GLY A 108 -6.13 -10.73 4.10
C GLY A 108 -6.85 -9.65 4.92
N GLY A 109 -7.14 -8.50 4.30
CA GLY A 109 -7.87 -7.41 4.93
C GLY A 109 -9.30 -7.80 5.31
N ILE A 110 -10.03 -8.47 4.41
CA ILE A 110 -11.38 -8.98 4.67
C ILE A 110 -11.35 -10.05 5.78
N PHE A 111 -10.39 -10.97 5.72
CA PHE A 111 -10.24 -12.03 6.72
C PHE A 111 -10.03 -11.45 8.13
N HIS A 112 -9.09 -10.53 8.29
CA HIS A 112 -8.81 -9.89 9.57
C HIS A 112 -9.92 -8.97 10.06
N SER A 113 -10.72 -8.40 9.14
CA SER A 113 -11.84 -7.53 9.51
C SER A 113 -13.09 -8.30 9.95
N LEU A 114 -13.42 -9.41 9.28
CA LEU A 114 -14.73 -10.07 9.43
C LEU A 114 -14.69 -11.46 10.08
N LYS A 115 -13.59 -12.21 9.90
CA LYS A 115 -13.50 -13.61 10.36
C LYS A 115 -12.57 -13.81 11.55
N TRP A 116 -11.53 -12.98 11.66
CA TRP A 116 -10.58 -13.08 12.75
C TRP A 116 -11.08 -12.39 14.04
N SER A 117 -10.33 -12.56 15.12
CA SER A 117 -10.56 -11.86 16.39
C SER A 117 -10.41 -10.35 16.24
N ALA A 118 -11.36 -9.59 16.77
CA ALA A 118 -11.33 -8.12 16.74
C ALA A 118 -10.17 -7.53 17.58
N THR A 119 -9.74 -8.26 18.61
CA THR A 119 -8.58 -7.97 19.48
C THR A 119 -7.54 -9.09 19.37
N LEU A 120 -6.26 -8.74 19.47
CA LEU A 120 -5.12 -9.67 19.29
C LEU A 120 -4.29 -9.86 20.56
N GLU A 121 -4.49 -9.02 21.57
CA GLU A 121 -3.75 -8.96 22.83
C GLU A 121 -3.78 -10.28 23.59
N GLU A 122 -4.93 -10.98 23.58
CA GLU A 122 -5.10 -12.25 24.30
C GLU A 122 -4.64 -13.47 23.50
N ARG A 123 -4.41 -13.32 22.18
CA ARG A 123 -4.08 -14.44 21.30
C ARG A 123 -2.61 -14.47 20.89
N THR A 124 -1.96 -13.31 20.78
CA THR A 124 -0.56 -13.23 20.34
C THR A 124 0.16 -12.06 21.00
N SER A 125 1.22 -12.34 21.77
CA SER A 125 2.06 -11.30 22.37
C SER A 125 2.83 -10.46 21.33
N PHE A 126 3.12 -11.04 20.16
CA PHE A 126 3.84 -10.35 19.10
C PHE A 126 2.96 -9.37 18.29
N TYR A 127 1.70 -9.69 17.99
CA TYR A 127 0.84 -8.80 17.18
C TYR A 127 -0.14 -7.96 18.00
N GLY A 128 -0.47 -8.38 19.22
CA GLY A 128 -1.26 -7.57 20.14
C GLY A 128 -0.49 -6.34 20.62
N TYR A 129 -1.18 -5.20 20.73
CA TYR A 129 -0.62 -3.96 21.24
C TYR A 129 -1.69 -3.12 21.93
N LYS A 130 -1.24 -2.24 22.83
CA LYS A 130 -2.05 -1.15 23.40
C LYS A 130 -1.35 0.17 23.05
N TRP A 131 -2.12 1.21 22.79
CA TRP A 131 -1.57 2.52 22.40
C TRP A 131 -0.68 3.13 23.47
N GLU A 132 -0.93 2.82 24.73
CA GLU A 132 -0.17 3.31 25.88
C GLU A 132 1.19 2.62 26.05
N ASP A 133 1.42 1.49 25.38
CA ASP A 133 2.68 0.76 25.43
C ASP A 133 3.70 1.37 24.45
N ALA A 134 4.51 2.29 24.96
CA ALA A 134 5.51 3.00 24.18
C ALA A 134 6.59 2.08 23.56
N ASP A 135 6.98 1.01 24.26
CA ASP A 135 7.98 0.06 23.78
C ASP A 135 7.42 -0.73 22.59
N LYS A 136 6.14 -1.11 22.67
CA LYS A 136 5.46 -1.76 21.55
C LYS A 136 5.29 -0.82 20.35
N MET A 137 4.90 0.44 20.59
CA MET A 137 4.74 1.43 19.52
C MET A 137 6.07 1.69 18.79
N THR A 138 7.17 1.84 19.52
CA THR A 138 8.49 2.04 18.93
C THR A 138 9.02 0.79 18.22
N THR A 139 8.70 -0.41 18.71
CA THR A 139 9.02 -1.67 18.02
C THR A 139 8.29 -1.75 16.67
N ILE A 140 6.98 -1.48 16.64
CA ILE A 140 6.19 -1.46 15.40
C ILE A 140 6.77 -0.42 14.44
N LEU A 141 7.04 0.80 14.91
CA LEU A 141 7.69 1.85 14.11
C LEU A 141 9.03 1.39 13.52
N GLY A 142 9.89 0.76 14.33
CA GLY A 142 11.20 0.25 13.91
C GLY A 142 11.09 -0.75 12.77
N ILE A 143 10.13 -1.69 12.84
CA ILE A 143 9.89 -2.66 11.76
C ILE A 143 9.49 -1.94 10.46
N HIS A 144 8.60 -0.94 10.52
CA HIS A 144 8.20 -0.17 9.34
C HIS A 144 9.36 0.63 8.75
N LEU A 145 10.21 1.22 9.59
CA LEU A 145 11.41 1.94 9.12
C LEU A 145 12.40 1.03 8.40
N VAL A 146 12.56 -0.21 8.84
CA VAL A 146 13.39 -1.21 8.13
C VAL A 146 12.83 -1.51 6.74
N TRP A 147 11.52 -1.69 6.61
CA TRP A 147 10.88 -1.91 5.29
C TRP A 147 10.97 -0.69 4.37
N LEU A 148 10.84 0.53 4.91
CA LEU A 148 11.05 1.76 4.14
C LEU A 148 12.52 1.88 3.68
N GLY A 149 13.47 1.55 4.56
CA GLY A 149 14.89 1.49 4.21
C GLY A 149 15.20 0.48 3.12
N ALA A 150 14.60 -0.72 3.18
CA ALA A 150 14.71 -1.72 2.13
C ALA A 150 14.10 -1.23 0.81
N GLY A 151 12.97 -0.52 0.85
CA GLY A 151 12.37 0.12 -0.33
C GLY A 151 13.29 1.13 -1.00
N ALA A 152 13.94 1.99 -0.21
CA ALA A 152 14.95 2.92 -0.73
C ALA A 152 16.15 2.19 -1.33
N PHE A 153 16.59 1.10 -0.69
CA PHE A 153 17.67 0.26 -1.21
C PHE A 153 17.32 -0.38 -2.56
N PHE A 154 16.07 -0.80 -2.78
CA PHE A 154 15.67 -1.35 -4.08
C PHE A 154 15.79 -0.33 -5.23
N LEU A 155 15.58 0.96 -4.97
CA LEU A 155 15.85 2.00 -5.99
C LEU A 155 17.35 2.11 -6.29
N VAL A 156 18.20 2.04 -5.27
CA VAL A 156 19.67 2.04 -5.45
C VAL A 156 20.10 0.81 -6.24
N ALA A 157 19.60 -0.36 -5.89
CA ALA A 157 19.89 -1.60 -6.61
C ALA A 157 19.41 -1.51 -8.07
N LYS A 158 18.23 -0.92 -8.31
CA LYS A 158 17.73 -0.68 -9.68
C LYS A 158 18.71 0.14 -10.52
N ALA A 159 19.27 1.19 -9.93
CA ALA A 159 20.20 2.09 -10.60
C ALA A 159 21.58 1.46 -10.85
N ILE A 160 22.08 0.63 -9.93
CA ILE A 160 23.45 0.10 -10.00
C ILE A 160 23.50 -1.25 -10.72
N ASP A 161 22.61 -2.19 -10.35
CA ASP A 161 22.73 -3.60 -10.72
C ASP A 161 21.65 -4.07 -11.72
N PHE A 162 20.50 -3.39 -11.78
CA PHE A 162 19.35 -3.82 -12.62
C PHE A 162 19.04 -2.84 -13.77
N GLY A 163 20.05 -2.54 -14.58
CA GLY A 163 19.87 -1.87 -15.87
C GLY A 163 19.74 -0.35 -15.84
N GLY A 164 20.03 0.30 -14.70
CA GLY A 164 20.11 1.76 -14.62
C GLY A 164 18.76 2.45 -14.38
N LEU A 165 18.75 3.77 -14.57
CA LEU A 165 17.56 4.62 -14.54
C LEU A 165 17.40 5.35 -15.88
#